data_AF-A0AAN8FT96-F1
#
_entry.id   AF-A0AAN8FT96-F1
#
_cell.length_a   1.000
_cell.length_b   1.000
_cell.length_c   1.000
_cell.angle_alpha   90.00
_cell.angle_beta   90.00
_cell.angle_gamma   90.00
#
_symmetry.space_group_name_H-M   'P 1'
#
loop_
_entity.id
_entity.type
_entity.pdbx_description
1 polymer ?
#
loop_
_entity_poly.entity_id
_entity_poly.type
_entity_poly.pdbx_seq_one_letter_code
_entity_poly.pdbx_strand_id
1 'polypeptide(L)'
;IVIFQFKNASVCLFVFDILRYNDEDLTARALVYRKKLLEDQMSEVKNRVMMSNYQLIRHGDHDTLKTMIWKAIDEGLEGLVLKDIESIYEPGKRHWLKVKKDYLEEGRMADTADLIVLGAYFGTGSKGGMMSVFLMGVYDEDTKSYRTVTKCGNGHTDDALEDINKKLKDQMIRIDRDYDRLPKWLHCSRSLVPDFVIKDPQAAPVWEITGMFRKYHRAEFSKSENHSAGGISIRFPRVTRIRKDKDWKTATNMAELKNLYECSKTKTDLDRSVEDETPLYAKEGMDHGNVEELIDDEKMEDLSKKKAEASDVLSKNSSKRKHGEEEEESAEVEAKKLKTEEDTEQCPPGKMPCK
;
A
#
# COMPACT_ATOMS: atom_id res chain seq x y z
N ILE A 1 0.16 -10.82 -11.24
CA ILE A 1 1.45 -11.45 -10.85
C ILE A 1 2.40 -11.19 -12.02
N VAL A 2 3.48 -10.43 -11.81
CA VAL A 2 4.40 -10.05 -12.89
C VAL A 2 5.48 -11.14 -12.99
N ILE A 3 5.36 -12.03 -13.99
CA ILE A 3 6.22 -13.21 -14.18
C ILE A 3 7.41 -12.91 -15.13
N PHE A 4 7.45 -11.74 -15.76
CA PHE A 4 8.32 -11.48 -16.92
C PHE A 4 9.83 -11.33 -16.67
N GLN A 5 10.33 -11.35 -15.42
CA GLN A 5 11.72 -10.98 -15.14
C GLN A 5 12.70 -12.17 -14.98
N PHE A 6 12.23 -13.41 -14.93
CA PHE A 6 13.10 -14.58 -14.67
C PHE A 6 12.81 -15.72 -15.65
N LYS A 7 13.59 -15.81 -16.74
CA LYS A 7 13.45 -16.86 -17.76
C LYS A 7 13.57 -18.29 -17.23
N ASN A 8 14.29 -18.50 -16.11
CA ASN A 8 14.55 -19.80 -15.50
C ASN A 8 14.03 -19.91 -14.04
N ALA A 9 13.09 -19.06 -13.61
CA ALA A 9 12.57 -19.15 -12.24
C ALA A 9 11.62 -20.34 -12.10
N SER A 10 11.83 -21.14 -11.06
CA SER A 10 10.85 -22.11 -10.57
C SER A 10 9.92 -21.44 -9.57
N VAL A 11 8.61 -21.66 -9.72
CA VAL A 11 7.62 -21.21 -8.75
C VAL A 11 7.57 -22.20 -7.58
N CYS A 12 7.65 -21.68 -6.35
CA CYS A 12 7.35 -22.42 -5.14
C CYS A 12 6.05 -21.86 -4.53
N LEU A 13 5.10 -22.75 -4.23
CA LEU A 13 3.85 -22.43 -3.56
C LEU A 13 4.03 -22.58 -2.05
N PHE A 14 3.79 -21.50 -1.31
CA PHE A 14 3.70 -21.51 0.15
C PHE A 14 2.24 -21.53 0.57
N VAL A 15 1.76 -22.67 1.02
CA VAL A 15 0.35 -22.89 1.43
C VAL A 15 0.19 -22.48 2.89
N PHE A 16 -0.80 -21.63 3.19
CA PHE A 16 -0.95 -21.04 4.52
C PHE A 16 -2.31 -21.30 5.18
N ASP A 17 -3.29 -21.86 4.46
CA ASP A 17 -4.64 -22.17 4.94
C ASP A 17 -5.27 -23.27 4.06
N ILE A 18 -6.30 -23.93 4.59
CA ILE A 18 -7.15 -24.89 3.87
C ILE A 18 -8.61 -24.50 4.10
N LEU A 19 -9.37 -24.31 3.02
CA LEU A 19 -10.76 -23.82 3.10
C LEU A 19 -11.79 -24.92 2.80
N ARG A 20 -11.37 -26.01 2.17
CA ARG A 20 -12.22 -27.15 1.83
C ARG A 20 -11.37 -28.41 1.76
N TYR A 21 -11.89 -29.53 2.26
CA TYR A 21 -11.24 -30.83 2.20
C TYR A 21 -12.30 -31.93 2.03
N ASN A 22 -12.14 -32.81 1.03
CA ASN A 22 -13.06 -33.92 0.73
C ASN A 22 -14.56 -33.56 0.84
N ASP A 23 -14.96 -32.44 0.23
CA ASP A 23 -16.32 -31.87 0.23
C ASP A 23 -16.82 -31.18 1.50
N GLU A 24 -16.05 -31.18 2.59
CA GLU A 24 -16.35 -30.37 3.77
C GLU A 24 -15.87 -28.93 3.56
N ASP A 25 -16.78 -27.96 3.76
CA ASP A 25 -16.45 -26.54 3.85
C ASP A 25 -15.90 -26.21 5.24
N LEU A 26 -14.68 -25.67 5.28
CA LEU A 26 -13.95 -25.35 6.50
C LEU A 26 -13.96 -23.86 6.81
N THR A 27 -14.61 -23.02 6.00
CA THR A 27 -14.61 -21.56 6.19
C THR A 27 -15.15 -21.13 7.55
N ALA A 28 -16.17 -21.83 8.06
CA ALA A 28 -16.74 -21.59 9.39
C ALA A 28 -15.93 -22.23 10.55
N ARG A 29 -14.92 -23.05 10.24
CA ARG A 29 -14.04 -23.66 11.25
C ARG A 29 -12.97 -22.67 11.70
N ALA A 30 -12.57 -22.75 12.96
CA ALA A 30 -11.48 -21.96 13.52
C ALA A 30 -10.14 -22.24 12.80
N LEU A 31 -9.29 -21.23 12.68
CA LEU A 31 -7.98 -21.33 12.04
C LEU A 31 -7.13 -22.47 12.61
N VAL A 32 -7.19 -22.70 13.93
CA VAL A 32 -6.47 -23.77 14.61
C VAL A 32 -6.78 -25.15 14.02
N TYR A 33 -8.06 -25.44 13.76
CA TYR A 33 -8.51 -26.69 13.16
C TYR A 33 -8.04 -26.81 11.71
N ARG A 34 -8.19 -25.73 10.94
CA ARG A 34 -7.76 -25.69 9.52
C ARG A 34 -6.26 -25.90 9.41
N LYS A 35 -5.47 -25.33 10.32
CA LYS A 35 -4.01 -25.50 10.35
C LYS A 35 -3.59 -26.94 10.63
N LYS A 36 -4.17 -27.57 11.66
CA LYS A 36 -3.91 -28.98 11.96
C LYS A 36 -4.27 -29.87 10.77
N LEU A 37 -5.46 -29.70 10.20
CA LEU A 37 -5.87 -30.48 9.03
C LEU A 37 -4.94 -30.25 7.83
N LEU A 38 -4.46 -29.03 7.61
CA LEU A 38 -3.48 -28.75 6.57
C LEU A 38 -2.17 -29.50 6.83
N GLU A 39 -1.68 -29.53 8.07
CA GLU A 39 -0.45 -30.26 8.46
C GLU A 39 -0.58 -31.77 8.28
N ASP A 40 -1.70 -32.34 8.71
CA ASP A 40 -1.95 -33.78 8.65
C ASP A 40 -2.10 -34.28 7.20
N GLN A 41 -2.66 -33.45 6.32
CA GLN A 41 -3.04 -33.85 4.96
C GLN A 41 -2.06 -33.41 3.87
N MET A 42 -1.22 -32.40 4.13
CA MET A 42 -0.31 -31.84 3.14
C MET A 42 1.09 -32.47 3.21
N SER A 43 1.52 -33.08 2.12
CA SER A 43 2.91 -33.49 1.95
C SER A 43 3.73 -32.39 1.27
N GLU A 44 4.80 -31.94 1.92
CA GLU A 44 5.69 -30.93 1.34
C GLU A 44 6.63 -31.50 0.27
N VAL A 45 6.76 -30.77 -0.83
CA VAL A 45 7.74 -31.00 -1.88
C VAL A 45 8.68 -29.80 -1.92
N LYS A 46 9.90 -30.00 -1.41
CA LYS A 46 10.92 -28.95 -1.30
C LYS A 46 11.06 -28.17 -2.60
N ASN A 47 11.09 -26.84 -2.50
CA ASN A 47 11.21 -25.88 -3.61
C ASN A 47 10.05 -25.91 -4.64
N ARG A 48 8.93 -26.59 -4.35
CA ARG A 48 7.73 -26.57 -5.21
C ARG A 48 6.45 -26.27 -4.45
N VAL A 49 6.20 -27.02 -3.38
CA VAL A 49 4.98 -26.89 -2.57
C VAL A 49 5.40 -27.08 -1.12
N MET A 50 5.36 -26.00 -0.35
CA MET A 50 5.78 -25.97 1.05
C MET A 50 4.68 -25.35 1.88
N MET A 51 4.58 -25.71 3.15
CA MET A 51 3.70 -24.99 4.07
C MET A 51 4.36 -23.66 4.47
N SER A 52 3.56 -22.64 4.68
CA SER A 52 4.00 -21.42 5.35
C SER A 52 4.13 -21.73 6.84
N ASN A 53 5.36 -21.68 7.34
CA ASN A 53 5.65 -21.79 8.76
C ASN A 53 4.91 -20.73 9.57
N TYR A 54 4.62 -21.08 10.82
CA TYR A 54 3.94 -20.22 11.79
C TYR A 54 4.42 -20.58 13.20
N GLN A 55 4.31 -19.63 14.12
CA GLN A 55 4.63 -19.80 15.53
C GLN A 55 3.47 -19.28 16.37
N LEU A 56 3.14 -20.01 17.43
CA LEU A 56 2.13 -19.56 18.39
C LEU A 56 2.73 -18.46 19.27
N ILE A 57 2.02 -17.34 19.41
CA ILE A 57 2.42 -16.22 20.26
C ILE A 57 1.33 -16.00 21.29
N ARG A 58 1.67 -16.10 22.56
CA ARG A 58 0.73 -15.89 23.66
C ARG A 58 0.79 -14.43 24.11
N HIS A 59 -0.25 -14.02 24.84
CA HIS A 59 -0.28 -12.69 25.42
C HIS A 59 0.89 -12.51 26.39
N GLY A 60 1.73 -11.50 26.16
CA GLY A 60 2.94 -11.23 26.95
C GLY A 60 4.25 -11.59 26.23
N ASP A 61 4.21 -12.38 25.16
CA ASP A 61 5.39 -12.80 24.39
C ASP A 61 5.86 -11.72 23.39
N HIS A 62 5.97 -10.48 23.85
CA HIS A 62 6.33 -9.34 23.00
C HIS A 62 7.74 -9.48 22.42
N ASP A 63 8.68 -10.04 23.17
CA ASP A 63 10.06 -10.24 22.74
C ASP A 63 10.14 -11.28 21.60
N THR A 64 9.39 -12.39 21.71
CA THR A 64 9.31 -13.40 20.64
C THR A 64 8.74 -12.81 19.36
N LEU A 65 7.65 -12.05 19.46
CA LEU A 65 7.07 -11.37 18.30
C LEU A 65 8.06 -10.39 17.67
N LYS A 66 8.76 -9.61 18.49
CA LYS A 66 9.78 -8.66 18.04
C LYS A 66 10.90 -9.38 17.28
N THR A 67 11.45 -10.46 17.86
CA THR A 67 12.48 -11.29 17.23
C THR A 67 12.04 -11.84 15.87
N MET A 68 10.82 -12.38 15.76
CA MET A 68 10.30 -12.88 14.48
C MET A 68 10.16 -11.77 13.42
N ILE A 69 9.74 -10.58 13.82
CA ILE A 69 9.61 -9.43 12.92
C ILE A 69 10.99 -9.09 12.33
N TRP A 70 12.01 -9.00 13.18
CA TRP A 70 13.38 -8.70 12.77
C TRP A 70 13.94 -9.76 11.83
N LYS A 71 13.74 -11.03 12.18
CA LYS A 71 14.16 -12.17 11.39
C LYS A 71 13.52 -12.19 9.99
N ALA A 72 12.23 -11.85 9.91
CA ALA A 72 11.53 -11.73 8.63
C ALA A 72 12.14 -10.65 7.75
N ILE A 73 12.52 -9.52 8.34
CA ILE A 73 13.18 -8.42 7.63
C ILE A 73 14.59 -8.84 7.17
N ASP A 74 15.35 -9.49 8.03
CA ASP A 74 16.73 -9.93 7.74
C ASP A 74 16.80 -10.99 6.65
N GLU A 75 15.83 -11.91 6.62
CA GLU A 75 15.67 -12.88 5.54
C GLU A 75 15.14 -12.26 4.23
N GLY A 76 14.79 -10.96 4.26
CA GLY A 76 14.28 -10.24 3.09
C GLY A 76 12.82 -10.53 2.76
N LEU A 77 12.05 -11.04 3.72
CA LEU A 77 10.60 -11.16 3.64
C LEU A 77 9.95 -9.78 3.83
N GLU A 78 8.68 -9.65 3.44
CA GLU A 78 7.93 -8.38 3.55
C GLU A 78 7.55 -8.04 5.01
N GLY A 79 7.42 -9.06 5.86
CA GLY A 79 6.97 -8.94 7.24
C GLY A 79 6.17 -10.16 7.67
N LEU A 80 5.35 -10.01 8.72
CA LEU A 80 4.54 -11.06 9.31
C LEU A 80 3.04 -10.82 9.10
N VAL A 81 2.28 -11.92 9.12
CA VAL A 81 0.82 -11.88 9.16
C VAL A 81 0.37 -12.48 10.49
N LEU A 82 -0.26 -11.67 11.34
CA LEU A 82 -0.83 -12.12 12.59
C LEU A 82 -2.28 -12.53 12.35
N LYS A 83 -2.60 -13.75 12.79
CA LYS A 83 -3.92 -14.34 12.66
C LYS A 83 -4.37 -14.83 14.04
N ASP A 84 -5.62 -14.56 14.37
CA ASP A 84 -6.26 -15.10 15.55
C ASP A 84 -6.56 -16.60 15.35
N ILE A 85 -6.17 -17.43 16.33
CA ILE A 85 -6.32 -18.88 16.32
C ILE A 85 -7.80 -19.32 16.26
N GLU A 86 -8.70 -18.51 16.81
CA GLU A 86 -10.14 -18.78 16.85
C GLU A 86 -10.88 -18.16 15.65
N SER A 87 -10.17 -17.47 14.76
CA SER A 87 -10.80 -16.79 13.63
C SER A 87 -11.33 -17.75 12.57
N ILE A 88 -12.54 -17.46 12.08
CA ILE A 88 -13.12 -18.09 10.90
C ILE A 88 -12.61 -17.40 9.62
N TYR A 89 -12.81 -18.04 8.47
CA TYR A 89 -12.46 -17.45 7.18
C TYR A 89 -13.67 -16.75 6.56
N GLU A 90 -13.64 -15.43 6.49
CA GLU A 90 -14.71 -14.63 5.88
C GLU A 90 -14.23 -13.99 4.56
N PRO A 91 -14.73 -14.46 3.40
CA PRO A 91 -14.40 -13.87 2.12
C PRO A 91 -14.72 -12.37 2.06
N GLY A 92 -13.76 -11.56 1.60
CA GLY A 92 -13.92 -10.11 1.44
C GLY A 92 -13.72 -9.28 2.71
N LYS A 93 -13.58 -9.91 3.88
CA LYS A 93 -13.29 -9.21 5.13
C LYS A 93 -11.78 -9.08 5.39
N ARG A 94 -11.38 -8.07 6.17
CA ARG A 94 -9.98 -7.75 6.48
C ARG A 94 -9.68 -7.94 7.96
N HIS A 95 -9.62 -9.19 8.41
CA HIS A 95 -9.36 -9.54 9.82
C HIS A 95 -7.89 -9.77 10.17
N TRP A 96 -7.05 -10.09 9.19
CA TRP A 96 -5.64 -10.38 9.44
C TRP A 96 -4.79 -9.12 9.53
N LEU A 97 -3.99 -9.03 10.58
CA LEU A 97 -3.08 -7.92 10.78
C LEU A 97 -1.77 -8.21 10.04
N LYS A 98 -1.27 -7.20 9.31
CA LYS A 98 -0.02 -7.29 8.57
C LYS A 98 0.99 -6.38 9.24
N VAL A 99 2.03 -6.98 9.81
CA VAL A 99 3.15 -6.24 10.39
C VAL A 99 4.25 -6.21 9.36
N LYS A 100 4.67 -5.02 8.96
CA LYS A 100 5.67 -4.81 7.93
C LYS A 100 6.68 -3.78 8.41
N LYS A 101 7.87 -3.82 7.82
CA LYS A 101 8.96 -2.88 8.13
C LYS A 101 8.51 -1.41 8.06
N ASP A 102 7.68 -1.06 7.07
CA ASP A 102 7.20 0.32 6.85
C ASP A 102 6.26 0.86 7.95
N TYR A 103 5.71 -0.02 8.79
CA TYR A 103 4.85 0.37 9.92
C TYR A 103 5.61 0.49 11.24
N LEU A 104 6.85 0.03 11.30
CA LEU A 104 7.66 0.06 12.51
C LEU A 104 8.34 1.43 12.63
N GLU A 105 8.37 1.96 13.85
CA GLU A 105 9.02 3.23 14.20
C GLU A 105 8.60 4.41 13.32
N GLU A 106 7.29 4.55 13.06
CA GLU A 106 6.72 5.66 12.26
C GLU A 106 7.29 5.74 10.82
N GLY A 107 7.85 4.65 10.29
CA GLY A 107 8.47 4.63 8.97
C GLY A 107 9.90 5.19 8.94
N ARG A 108 10.52 5.51 10.09
CA ARG A 108 11.94 5.91 10.19
C ARG A 108 12.91 4.81 9.76
N MET A 109 12.43 3.58 9.79
CA MET A 109 13.12 2.37 9.38
C MET A 109 13.24 2.20 7.86
N ALA A 110 12.52 3.01 7.08
CA ALA A 110 12.66 3.09 5.63
C ALA A 110 13.62 4.23 5.28
N ASP A 111 14.51 4.00 4.32
CA ASP A 111 15.47 4.99 3.85
C ASP A 111 14.71 6.22 3.31
N THR A 112 14.79 7.33 4.05
CA THR A 112 14.17 8.59 3.62
C THR A 112 15.16 9.44 2.83
N ALA A 113 14.66 10.17 1.84
CA ALA A 113 15.43 11.13 1.09
C ALA A 113 14.74 12.49 1.15
N ASP A 114 15.49 13.53 1.47
CA ASP A 114 15.01 14.90 1.47
C ASP A 114 15.15 15.48 0.06
N LEU A 115 14.05 15.52 -0.68
CA LEU A 115 14.04 15.90 -2.09
C LEU A 115 13.41 17.27 -2.32
N ILE A 116 13.90 17.97 -3.33
CA ILE A 116 13.45 19.30 -3.73
C ILE A 116 12.27 19.18 -4.69
N VAL A 117 11.23 19.99 -4.49
CA VAL A 117 10.10 20.10 -5.44
C VAL A 117 10.54 20.89 -6.68
N LEU A 118 10.71 20.20 -7.80
CA LEU A 118 11.17 20.81 -9.07
C LEU A 118 10.00 21.20 -9.98
N GLY A 119 8.88 20.50 -9.87
CA GLY A 119 7.69 20.76 -10.68
C GLY A 119 6.46 20.01 -10.19
N ALA A 120 5.34 20.18 -10.89
CA ALA A 120 4.08 19.54 -10.54
C ALA A 120 3.24 19.16 -11.78
N TYR A 121 2.32 18.23 -11.58
CA TYR A 121 1.36 17.75 -12.55
C TYR A 121 -0.06 17.95 -12.03
N PHE A 122 -0.98 18.14 -12.97
CA PHE A 122 -2.40 18.15 -12.63
C PHE A 122 -2.85 16.80 -12.09
N GLY A 123 -3.72 16.85 -11.08
CA GLY A 123 -4.47 15.69 -10.63
C GLY A 123 -5.54 15.25 -11.60
N THR A 124 -6.00 14.01 -11.39
CA THR A 124 -7.09 13.38 -12.13
C THR A 124 -8.28 13.14 -11.19
N GLY A 125 -9.50 13.11 -11.73
CA GLY A 125 -10.70 12.82 -10.94
C GLY A 125 -11.08 13.95 -9.98
N SER A 126 -11.33 13.63 -8.70
CA SER A 126 -11.72 14.61 -7.67
C SER A 126 -10.66 15.68 -7.40
N LYS A 127 -9.39 15.40 -7.76
CA LYS A 127 -8.27 16.35 -7.65
C LYS A 127 -7.97 17.06 -8.99
N GLY A 128 -8.90 16.98 -9.94
CA GLY A 128 -8.80 17.64 -11.23
C GLY A 128 -8.71 19.16 -11.08
N GLY A 129 -7.70 19.77 -11.73
CA GLY A 129 -7.48 21.22 -11.69
C GLY A 129 -6.50 21.70 -10.60
N MET A 130 -6.07 20.83 -9.68
CA MET A 130 -5.03 21.13 -8.69
C MET A 130 -3.73 20.40 -9.01
N MET A 131 -2.61 20.95 -8.52
CA MET A 131 -1.32 20.27 -8.51
C MET A 131 -1.36 19.16 -7.47
N SER A 132 -1.36 17.90 -7.90
CA SER A 132 -1.50 16.75 -6.98
C SER A 132 -0.31 15.81 -6.98
N VAL A 133 0.45 15.78 -8.08
CA VAL A 133 1.66 14.97 -8.21
C VAL A 133 2.82 15.92 -8.43
N PHE A 134 3.87 15.78 -7.65
CA PHE A 134 5.05 16.64 -7.66
C PHE A 134 6.25 15.88 -8.21
N LEU A 135 7.03 16.55 -9.06
CA LEU A 135 8.30 16.07 -9.58
C LEU A 135 9.38 16.43 -8.57
N MET A 136 9.97 15.40 -7.97
CA MET A 136 10.98 15.53 -6.93
C MET A 136 12.37 15.28 -7.51
N GLY A 137 13.37 15.98 -6.99
CA GLY A 137 14.76 15.76 -7.41
C GLY A 137 15.81 16.28 -6.44
N VAL A 138 17.06 16.16 -6.86
CA VAL A 138 18.26 16.52 -6.09
C VAL A 138 19.09 17.52 -6.86
N TYR A 139 19.87 18.31 -6.12
CA TYR A 139 20.90 19.16 -6.70
C TYR A 139 22.18 18.33 -6.95
N ASP A 140 22.71 18.44 -8.17
CA ASP A 140 23.97 17.82 -8.57
C ASP A 140 25.07 18.89 -8.61
N GLU A 141 25.98 18.84 -7.65
CA GLU A 141 27.07 19.81 -7.51
C GLU A 141 28.05 19.76 -8.68
N ASP A 142 28.26 18.57 -9.28
CA ASP A 142 29.21 18.37 -10.38
C ASP A 142 28.74 19.09 -11.65
N THR A 143 27.45 18.99 -11.95
CA THR A 143 26.85 19.61 -13.15
C THR A 143 26.17 20.94 -12.88
N LYS A 144 26.11 21.38 -11.62
CA LYS A 144 25.39 22.59 -11.15
C LYS A 144 23.95 22.63 -11.67
N SER A 145 23.30 21.47 -11.69
CA SER A 145 21.95 21.31 -12.24
C SER A 145 21.10 20.42 -11.34
N TYR A 146 19.78 20.51 -11.49
CA TYR A 146 18.82 19.72 -10.73
C TYR A 146 18.42 18.48 -11.53
N ARG A 147 18.52 17.31 -10.89
CA ARG A 147 18.20 16.02 -11.50
C ARG A 147 16.94 15.43 -10.88
N THR A 148 16.09 14.88 -11.73
CA THR A 148 14.84 14.26 -11.31
C THR A 148 15.08 12.88 -10.72
N VAL A 149 14.38 12.57 -9.63
CA VAL A 149 14.46 11.29 -8.91
C VAL A 149 13.13 10.53 -8.98
N THR A 150 12.01 11.18 -8.65
CA THR A 150 10.71 10.48 -8.60
C THR A 150 9.52 11.43 -8.74
N LYS A 151 8.34 10.86 -8.99
CA LYS A 151 7.05 11.57 -8.94
C LYS A 151 6.31 11.15 -7.68
N CYS A 152 5.92 12.10 -6.83
CA CYS A 152 5.21 11.83 -5.60
C CYS A 152 3.86 12.55 -5.56
N GLY A 153 2.77 11.82 -5.34
CA GLY A 153 1.42 12.39 -5.15
C GLY A 153 0.67 11.85 -3.94
N ASN A 154 1.32 11.00 -3.15
CA ASN A 154 0.75 10.35 -1.98
C ASN A 154 1.41 10.89 -0.71
N GLY A 155 0.68 10.90 0.42
CA GLY A 155 1.20 11.34 1.72
C GLY A 155 0.64 12.68 2.22
N HIS A 156 -0.15 13.37 1.40
CA HIS A 156 -0.86 14.58 1.81
C HIS A 156 -2.34 14.27 2.07
N THR A 157 -2.88 14.84 3.16
CA THR A 157 -4.33 14.98 3.34
C THR A 157 -4.86 16.00 2.32
N ASP A 158 -6.16 15.95 2.05
CA ASP A 158 -6.77 16.85 1.07
C ASP A 158 -6.61 18.33 1.47
N ASP A 159 -6.81 18.67 2.75
CA ASP A 159 -6.57 20.02 3.29
C ASP A 159 -5.11 20.47 3.13
N ALA A 160 -4.14 19.59 3.41
CA ALA A 160 -2.72 19.91 3.26
C ALA A 160 -2.37 20.14 1.78
N LEU A 161 -2.98 19.39 0.87
CA LEU A 161 -2.77 19.55 -0.56
C LEU A 161 -3.32 20.88 -1.08
N GLU A 162 -4.47 21.33 -0.59
CA GLU A 162 -5.01 22.65 -0.91
C GLU A 162 -4.08 23.77 -0.44
N ASP A 163 -3.55 23.68 0.78
CA ASP A 163 -2.63 24.68 1.31
C ASP A 163 -1.29 24.72 0.58
N ILE A 164 -0.78 23.55 0.16
CA ILE A 164 0.39 23.47 -0.72
C ILE A 164 0.09 24.16 -2.05
N ASN A 165 -1.08 23.90 -2.65
CA ASN A 165 -1.49 24.54 -3.89
C ASN A 165 -1.57 26.06 -3.76
N LYS A 166 -2.15 26.59 -2.67
CA LYS A 166 -2.23 28.04 -2.39
C LYS A 166 -0.83 28.66 -2.34
N LYS A 167 0.12 28.02 -1.66
CA LYS A 167 1.50 28.54 -1.50
C LYS A 167 2.32 28.45 -2.79
N LEU A 168 2.19 27.35 -3.53
CA LEU A 168 2.98 27.09 -4.73
C LEU A 168 2.43 27.77 -5.98
N LYS A 169 1.16 28.22 -5.98
CA LYS A 169 0.52 28.85 -7.13
C LYS A 169 1.33 30.01 -7.71
N ASP A 170 1.89 30.86 -6.85
CA ASP A 170 2.67 32.03 -7.28
C ASP A 170 4.14 31.70 -7.59
N GLN A 171 4.63 30.56 -7.11
CA GLN A 171 6.00 30.10 -7.30
C GLN A 171 6.17 29.18 -8.51
N MET A 172 5.09 28.68 -9.08
CA MET A 172 5.09 27.77 -10.22
C MET A 172 4.86 28.50 -11.55
N ILE A 173 5.56 28.08 -12.60
CA ILE A 173 5.35 28.48 -13.99
C ILE A 173 4.70 27.31 -14.72
N ARG A 174 3.60 27.57 -15.41
CA ARG A 174 2.96 26.58 -16.26
C ARG A 174 3.73 26.42 -17.58
N ILE A 175 4.13 25.19 -17.89
CA ILE A 175 4.83 24.82 -19.13
C ILE A 175 4.06 23.80 -19.97
N ASP A 176 2.94 23.25 -19.49
CA ASP A 176 2.06 22.34 -20.25
C ASP A 176 2.77 21.12 -20.87
N ARG A 177 3.77 20.59 -20.16
CA ARG A 177 4.63 19.48 -20.62
C ARG A 177 5.44 19.78 -21.89
N ASP A 178 5.59 21.05 -22.24
CA ASP A 178 6.43 21.51 -23.33
C ASP A 178 7.91 21.40 -22.93
N TYR A 179 8.65 20.52 -23.62
CA TYR A 179 10.06 20.29 -23.35
C TYR A 179 10.92 21.52 -23.66
N ASP A 180 10.53 22.33 -24.65
CA ASP A 180 11.32 23.48 -25.08
C ASP A 180 11.22 24.66 -24.10
N ARG A 181 10.20 24.65 -23.24
CA ARG A 181 10.02 25.62 -22.14
C ARG A 181 10.69 25.19 -20.84
N LEU A 182 11.34 24.03 -20.82
CA LEU A 182 12.03 23.54 -19.62
C LEU A 182 13.24 24.44 -19.31
N PRO A 183 13.40 24.89 -18.05
CA PRO A 183 14.54 25.73 -17.70
C PRO A 183 15.86 24.94 -17.77
N LYS A 184 16.93 25.62 -18.18
CA LYS A 184 18.27 25.02 -18.36
C LYS A 184 18.87 24.41 -17.08
N TRP A 185 18.43 24.87 -15.91
CA TRP A 185 18.88 24.33 -14.62
C TRP A 185 18.23 22.98 -14.28
N LEU A 186 17.16 22.58 -14.97
CA LEU A 186 16.45 21.33 -14.74
C LEU A 186 16.78 20.30 -15.82
N HIS A 187 17.50 19.25 -15.45
CA HIS A 187 17.76 18.12 -16.35
C HIS A 187 16.65 17.07 -16.19
N CYS A 188 15.72 17.01 -17.12
CA CYS A 188 14.58 16.09 -17.10
C CYS A 188 14.43 15.35 -18.44
N SER A 189 13.98 14.10 -18.44
CA SER A 189 13.68 13.37 -19.67
C SER A 189 12.34 13.84 -20.26
N ARG A 190 12.17 13.71 -21.59
CA ARG A 190 10.94 14.10 -22.30
C ARG A 190 9.67 13.45 -21.74
N SER A 191 9.77 12.25 -21.19
CA SER A 191 8.65 11.52 -20.58
C SER A 191 8.23 12.05 -19.20
N LEU A 192 9.08 12.87 -18.56
CA LEU A 192 8.90 13.38 -17.21
C LEU A 192 8.75 14.91 -17.17
N VAL A 193 8.49 15.55 -18.31
CA VAL A 193 8.22 16.99 -18.34
C VAL A 193 6.93 17.27 -17.57
N PRO A 194 6.97 18.12 -16.52
CA PRO A 194 5.81 18.43 -15.69
C PRO A 194 4.88 19.45 -16.36
N ASP A 195 3.67 19.59 -15.83
CA ASP A 195 2.74 20.65 -16.26
C ASP A 195 3.19 22.02 -15.73
N PHE A 196 3.82 22.02 -14.55
CA PHE A 196 4.36 23.19 -13.86
C PHE A 196 5.81 22.98 -13.44
N VAL A 197 6.61 24.04 -13.46
CA VAL A 197 8.00 24.06 -12.97
C VAL A 197 8.17 25.21 -11.99
N ILE A 198 8.96 25.03 -10.94
CA ILE A 198 9.22 26.11 -9.99
C ILE A 198 10.00 27.26 -10.65
N LYS A 199 9.68 28.51 -10.30
CA LYS A 199 10.34 29.72 -10.84
C LYS A 199 11.81 29.78 -10.43
N ASP A 200 12.05 29.63 -9.14
CA ASP A 200 13.36 29.65 -8.54
C ASP A 200 13.59 28.34 -7.78
N PRO A 201 14.50 27.47 -8.26
CA PRO A 201 14.77 26.21 -7.60
C PRO A 201 15.47 26.40 -6.24
N GLN A 202 16.02 27.57 -5.94
CA GLN A 202 16.60 27.87 -4.63
C GLN A 202 15.55 28.20 -3.57
N ALA A 203 14.39 28.72 -3.98
CA ALA A 203 13.25 28.95 -3.10
C ALA A 203 12.30 27.73 -3.02
N ALA A 204 12.66 26.63 -3.68
CA ALA A 204 11.82 25.45 -3.74
C ALA A 204 11.73 24.73 -2.39
N PRO A 205 10.54 24.28 -1.97
CA PRO A 205 10.40 23.54 -0.73
C PRO A 205 11.06 22.16 -0.82
N VAL A 206 11.60 21.71 0.30
CA VAL A 206 12.20 20.39 0.47
C VAL A 206 11.22 19.49 1.22
N TRP A 207 10.95 18.31 0.68
CA TRP A 207 10.07 17.32 1.28
C TRP A 207 10.82 16.02 1.56
N GLU A 208 10.54 15.45 2.73
CA GLU A 208 11.03 14.14 3.13
C GLU A 208 10.18 13.08 2.45
N ILE A 209 10.81 12.32 1.54
CA ILE A 209 10.18 11.27 0.77
C ILE A 209 10.67 9.91 1.28
N THR A 210 9.74 9.04 1.62
CA THR A 210 10.02 7.66 1.99
C THR A 210 9.69 6.73 0.83
N GLY A 211 10.59 5.79 0.53
CA GLY A 211 10.33 4.70 -0.41
C GLY A 211 9.61 3.53 0.25
N MET A 212 8.78 2.80 -0.51
CA MET A 212 8.08 1.62 0.01
C MET A 212 8.59 0.35 -0.66
N PHE A 213 8.83 -0.68 0.16
CA PHE A 213 9.22 -2.02 -0.28
C PHE A 213 8.11 -2.69 -1.10
N ARG A 214 8.49 -3.51 -2.09
CA ARG A 214 7.56 -4.44 -2.76
C ARG A 214 8.14 -5.84 -2.68
N LYS A 215 7.34 -6.80 -2.18
CA LYS A 215 7.38 -8.29 -2.20
C LYS A 215 8.59 -9.07 -2.79
N TYR A 216 9.32 -8.55 -3.78
CA TYR A 216 10.46 -9.21 -4.45
C TYR A 216 11.64 -8.27 -4.80
N HIS A 217 11.64 -7.00 -4.37
CA HIS A 217 12.75 -6.08 -4.60
C HIS A 217 13.18 -5.43 -3.29
N ARG A 218 14.41 -5.74 -2.90
CA ARG A 218 15.01 -5.41 -1.61
C ARG A 218 15.34 -3.92 -1.43
N ALA A 219 15.29 -3.14 -2.50
CA ALA A 219 15.70 -1.74 -2.50
C ALA A 219 14.49 -0.81 -2.65
N GLU A 220 14.40 0.16 -1.75
CA GLU A 220 13.45 1.29 -1.80
C GLU A 220 13.73 2.20 -3.01
N PHE A 221 14.98 2.18 -3.44
CA PHE A 221 15.45 2.80 -4.66
C PHE A 221 15.58 1.76 -5.79
N SER A 222 15.22 2.17 -7.00
CA SER A 222 15.21 1.33 -8.20
C SER A 222 16.00 2.01 -9.32
N LYS A 223 16.55 1.21 -10.25
CA LYS A 223 17.04 1.74 -11.52
C LYS A 223 15.86 2.06 -12.43
N SER A 224 15.89 3.25 -13.01
CA SER A 224 14.91 3.77 -13.93
C SER A 224 15.65 4.39 -15.10
N GLU A 225 15.24 4.05 -16.31
CA GLU A 225 15.83 4.61 -17.54
C GLU A 225 15.34 6.06 -17.80
N ASN A 226 14.25 6.45 -17.15
CA ASN A 226 13.60 7.73 -17.37
C ASN A 226 14.08 8.84 -16.43
N HIS A 227 14.60 8.53 -15.23
CA HIS A 227 15.05 9.56 -14.29
C HIS A 227 16.51 9.92 -14.51
N SER A 228 16.80 11.22 -14.41
CA SER A 228 18.09 11.81 -14.74
C SER A 228 19.12 11.76 -13.61
N ALA A 229 18.71 11.40 -12.39
CA ALA A 229 19.58 11.20 -11.23
C ALA A 229 20.34 9.86 -11.30
N GLY A 230 21.15 9.66 -12.34
CA GLY A 230 21.93 8.43 -12.52
C GLY A 230 21.09 7.16 -12.65
N GLY A 231 19.82 7.32 -13.06
CA GLY A 231 18.81 6.27 -13.08
C GLY A 231 18.26 5.87 -11.71
N ILE A 232 18.63 6.53 -10.61
CA ILE A 232 18.09 6.20 -9.29
C ILE A 232 16.70 6.82 -9.14
N SER A 233 15.71 6.00 -8.77
CA SER A 233 14.33 6.44 -8.50
C SER A 233 13.75 5.76 -7.27
N ILE A 234 13.01 6.50 -6.45
CA ILE A 234 12.31 5.96 -5.29
C ILE A 234 11.03 5.26 -5.74
N ARG A 235 10.84 4.01 -5.30
CA ARG A 235 9.65 3.22 -5.59
C ARG A 235 8.55 3.49 -4.57
N PHE A 236 7.31 3.67 -5.04
CA PHE A 236 6.15 4.03 -4.22
C PHE A 236 6.43 5.21 -3.27
N PRO A 237 6.92 6.33 -3.79
CA PRO A 237 7.25 7.47 -2.96
C PRO A 237 6.00 7.96 -2.23
N ARG A 238 6.18 8.25 -0.94
CA ARG A 238 5.19 8.96 -0.12
C ARG A 238 5.87 10.15 0.53
N VAL A 239 5.16 11.28 0.57
CA VAL A 239 5.60 12.42 1.36
C VAL A 239 5.31 12.11 2.82
N THR A 240 6.37 12.07 3.63
CA THR A 240 6.27 11.82 5.07
C THR A 240 6.18 13.14 5.82
N ARG A 241 6.99 14.13 5.42
CA ARG A 241 7.04 15.43 6.08
C ARG A 241 7.48 16.54 5.13
N ILE A 242 6.93 17.74 5.34
CA ILE A 242 7.41 18.98 4.71
C ILE A 242 8.53 19.55 5.57
N ARG A 243 9.76 19.60 5.04
CA ARG A 243 10.95 20.07 5.75
C ARG A 243 11.09 21.58 5.62
N LYS A 244 10.56 22.31 6.59
CA LYS A 244 10.71 23.78 6.67
C LYS A 244 12.09 24.21 7.18
N ASP A 245 12.83 23.26 7.73
CA ASP A 245 14.18 23.40 8.29
C ASP A 245 15.29 23.20 7.24
N LYS A 246 14.94 22.79 6.01
CA LYS A 246 15.88 22.50 4.94
C LYS A 246 15.65 23.37 3.72
N ASP A 247 16.75 23.69 3.06
CA ASP A 247 16.81 24.42 1.80
C ASP A 247 17.46 23.53 0.73
N TRP A 248 17.48 24.00 -0.51
CA TRP A 248 18.08 23.30 -1.64
C TRP A 248 19.55 22.86 -1.44
N LYS A 249 20.32 23.54 -0.56
CA LYS A 249 21.70 23.19 -0.21
C LYS A 249 21.80 22.07 0.83
N THR A 250 20.83 21.96 1.72
CA THR A 250 20.80 20.98 2.83
C THR A 250 19.87 19.80 2.53
N ALA A 251 19.17 19.84 1.40
CA ALA A 251 18.50 18.72 0.78
C ALA A 251 19.52 17.63 0.37
N THR A 252 19.03 16.41 0.18
CA THR A 252 19.86 15.28 -0.21
C THR A 252 20.54 15.57 -1.55
N ASN A 253 21.87 15.50 -1.57
CA ASN A 253 22.66 15.71 -2.80
C ASN A 253 22.82 14.41 -3.59
N MET A 254 23.41 14.50 -4.79
CA MET A 254 23.60 13.35 -5.67
C MET A 254 24.52 12.26 -5.08
N ALA A 255 25.52 12.62 -4.27
CA ALA A 255 26.42 11.65 -3.64
C ALA A 255 25.74 10.91 -2.49
N GLU A 256 25.01 11.63 -1.64
CA GLU A 256 24.18 11.07 -0.58
C GLU A 256 23.10 10.15 -1.15
N LEU A 257 22.43 10.54 -2.25
CA LEU A 257 21.46 9.70 -2.92
C LEU A 257 22.07 8.37 -3.42
N LYS A 258 23.29 8.41 -3.94
CA LYS A 258 24.03 7.19 -4.32
C LYS A 258 24.38 6.34 -3.09
N ASN A 259 24.78 6.96 -1.99
CA ASN A 259 25.06 6.25 -0.74
C ASN A 259 23.78 5.59 -0.19
N LEU A 260 22.65 6.30 -0.17
CA LEU A 260 21.35 5.73 0.20
C LEU A 260 20.98 4.56 -0.72
N TYR A 261 21.20 4.70 -2.03
CA TYR A 261 20.99 3.61 -2.99
C TYR A 261 21.83 2.36 -2.68
N GLU A 262 23.12 2.52 -2.35
CA GLU A 262 24.00 1.40 -2.01
C GLU A 262 23.70 0.82 -0.61
N CYS A 263 23.43 1.65 0.39
CA CYS A 263 23.02 1.22 1.73
C CYS A 263 21.72 0.41 1.67
N SER A 264 20.75 0.84 0.85
CA SER A 264 19.49 0.10 0.64
C SER A 264 19.69 -1.31 0.08
N LYS A 265 20.87 -1.64 -0.47
CA LYS A 265 21.22 -3.00 -0.90
C LYS A 265 21.92 -3.84 0.17
N THR A 266 22.53 -3.21 1.19
CA THR A 266 23.66 -3.82 1.91
C THR A 266 23.39 -4.25 3.36
N LYS A 267 22.18 -4.05 3.93
CA LYS A 267 21.63 -4.57 5.22
C LYS A 267 21.25 -3.45 6.20
N THR A 268 20.19 -3.72 6.97
CA THR A 268 19.78 -2.98 8.17
C THR A 268 20.73 -3.33 9.31
N ASP A 269 21.59 -2.40 9.71
CA ASP A 269 22.33 -2.50 10.97
C ASP A 269 21.43 -1.95 12.08
N LEU A 270 20.93 -2.79 13.00
CA LEU A 270 20.49 -2.41 14.35
C LEU A 270 20.24 -3.64 15.24
N ASP A 271 20.75 -3.54 16.48
CA ASP A 271 20.72 -4.42 17.67
C ASP A 271 20.58 -5.94 17.49
N ARG A 272 21.74 -6.60 17.36
CA ARG A 272 21.90 -8.07 17.29
C ARG A 272 21.85 -8.72 18.67
N SER A 273 20.71 -8.69 19.35
CA SER A 273 20.56 -9.34 20.65
C SER A 273 20.10 -10.80 20.60
N VAL A 274 19.97 -11.43 19.42
CA VAL A 274 19.52 -12.83 19.31
C VAL A 274 20.38 -13.63 18.34
N GLU A 275 21.19 -14.56 18.88
CA GLU A 275 22.01 -15.55 18.16
C GLU A 275 21.18 -16.74 17.61
N ASP A 276 20.01 -16.48 17.02
CA ASP A 276 19.20 -17.54 16.40
C ASP A 276 19.35 -17.48 14.87
N GLU A 277 20.28 -18.27 14.33
CA GLU A 277 20.54 -18.39 12.89
C GLU A 277 19.52 -19.27 12.13
N THR A 278 18.55 -19.87 12.81
CA THR A 278 17.63 -20.85 12.22
C THR A 278 16.66 -20.15 11.27
N PRO A 279 16.62 -20.36 9.95
CA PRO A 279 15.74 -19.55 9.08
C PRO A 279 14.24 -19.67 9.40
N LEU A 280 13.41 -18.65 9.15
CA LEU A 280 11.96 -18.67 9.38
C LEU A 280 11.24 -19.71 8.52
N TYR A 281 11.84 -20.15 7.42
CA TYR A 281 11.33 -21.27 6.62
C TYR A 281 11.76 -22.66 7.15
N ALA A 282 12.67 -22.73 8.12
CA ALA A 282 13.01 -23.97 8.80
C ALA A 282 11.97 -24.26 9.90
N LYS A 283 11.49 -25.51 9.95
CA LYS A 283 10.52 -25.96 10.97
C LYS A 283 11.20 -26.26 12.32
N GLU A 284 12.49 -26.57 12.30
CA GLU A 284 13.26 -26.89 13.50
C GLU A 284 13.31 -25.66 14.42
N GLY A 285 12.95 -25.81 15.70
CA GLY A 285 13.02 -24.75 16.70
C GLY A 285 11.82 -23.79 16.78
N MET A 286 10.79 -23.94 15.93
CA MET A 286 9.55 -23.18 16.07
C MET A 286 8.61 -23.83 17.07
N ASP A 287 8.16 -23.04 18.06
CA ASP A 287 7.08 -23.47 18.95
C ASP A 287 5.75 -23.39 18.21
N HIS A 288 5.32 -24.51 17.65
CA HIS A 288 3.97 -24.64 17.09
C HIS A 288 2.89 -24.70 18.19
N GLY A 289 3.30 -24.79 19.47
CA GLY A 289 2.43 -25.11 20.59
C GLY A 289 1.91 -26.54 20.49
N ASN A 290 1.46 -27.12 21.59
CA ASN A 290 0.64 -28.32 21.52
C ASN A 290 -0.76 -27.91 21.02
N VAL A 291 -0.89 -27.67 19.71
CA VAL A 291 -2.14 -27.27 19.06
C VAL A 291 -3.26 -28.26 19.41
N GLU A 292 -2.90 -29.52 19.67
CA GLU A 292 -3.77 -30.60 20.10
C GLU A 292 -4.49 -30.32 21.43
N GLU A 293 -3.87 -29.61 22.38
CA GLU A 293 -4.51 -29.22 23.65
C GLU A 293 -5.47 -28.03 23.51
N LEU A 294 -5.33 -27.26 22.42
CA LEU A 294 -6.22 -26.13 22.11
C LEU A 294 -7.47 -26.56 21.33
N ILE A 295 -7.47 -27.78 20.81
CA ILE A 295 -8.61 -28.39 20.12
C ILE A 295 -9.37 -29.22 21.15
N ASP A 296 -10.24 -28.55 21.90
CA ASP A 296 -11.19 -29.22 22.79
C ASP A 296 -12.37 -29.67 21.91
N ASP A 297 -12.32 -30.93 21.44
CA ASP A 297 -13.26 -31.51 20.46
C ASP A 297 -14.74 -31.29 20.85
N GLU A 298 -15.06 -31.30 22.15
CA GLU A 298 -16.41 -31.09 22.67
C GLU A 298 -16.88 -29.63 22.63
N LYS A 299 -15.99 -28.64 22.79
CA LYS A 299 -16.36 -27.21 22.70
C LYS A 299 -16.47 -26.73 21.25
N MET A 300 -15.74 -27.35 20.32
CA MET A 300 -15.65 -26.91 18.93
C MET A 300 -16.86 -27.29 18.07
N GLU A 301 -17.51 -28.43 18.34
CA GLU A 301 -18.82 -28.73 17.75
C GLU A 301 -19.91 -27.78 18.24
N ASP A 302 -19.89 -27.37 19.51
CA ASP A 302 -20.91 -26.50 20.09
C ASP A 302 -20.75 -25.03 19.64
N LEU A 303 -19.51 -24.55 19.48
CA LEU A 303 -19.22 -23.21 18.92
C LEU A 303 -19.52 -23.11 17.42
N SER A 304 -19.26 -24.17 16.64
CA SER A 304 -19.59 -24.22 15.21
C SER A 304 -21.10 -24.30 14.97
N LYS A 305 -21.85 -25.05 15.80
CA LYS A 305 -23.33 -25.07 15.77
C LYS A 305 -23.93 -23.70 16.17
N LYS A 306 -23.46 -23.08 17.26
CA LYS A 306 -23.93 -21.76 17.71
C LYS A 306 -23.65 -20.62 16.73
N LYS A 307 -22.49 -20.61 16.05
CA LYS A 307 -22.17 -19.60 15.03
C LYS A 307 -22.86 -19.86 13.69
N ALA A 308 -23.03 -21.13 13.29
CA ALA A 308 -23.82 -21.48 12.10
C ALA A 308 -25.28 -21.02 12.26
N GLU A 309 -25.89 -21.27 13.42
CA GLU A 309 -27.24 -20.77 13.76
C GLU A 309 -27.32 -19.24 13.76
N ALA A 310 -26.31 -18.54 14.30
CA ALA A 310 -26.25 -17.07 14.27
C ALA A 310 -26.11 -16.51 12.84
N SER A 311 -25.34 -17.19 11.97
CA SER A 311 -25.17 -16.81 10.56
C SER A 311 -26.44 -17.06 9.74
N ASP A 312 -27.20 -18.11 10.06
CA ASP A 312 -28.49 -18.44 9.43
C ASP A 312 -29.62 -17.49 9.87
N VAL A 313 -29.57 -17.00 11.11
CA VAL A 313 -30.50 -15.96 11.60
C VAL A 313 -30.22 -14.61 10.91
N LEU A 314 -28.95 -14.28 10.64
CA LEU A 314 -28.55 -13.09 9.89
C LEU A 314 -28.93 -13.19 8.39
N SER A 315 -28.81 -14.37 7.78
CA SER A 315 -29.22 -14.61 6.39
C SER A 315 -30.76 -14.51 6.22
N LYS A 316 -31.53 -15.04 7.17
CA LYS A 316 -33.00 -14.94 7.20
C LYS A 316 -33.50 -13.51 7.44
N ASN A 317 -32.81 -12.74 8.30
CA ASN A 317 -33.15 -11.32 8.51
C ASN A 317 -32.80 -10.42 7.30
N SER A 318 -31.76 -10.75 6.55
CA SER A 318 -31.45 -10.04 5.29
C SER A 318 -32.47 -10.32 4.18
N SER A 319 -33.07 -11.51 4.17
CA SER A 319 -34.13 -11.90 3.23
C SER A 319 -35.48 -11.24 3.57
N LYS A 320 -35.77 -11.00 4.86
CA LYS A 320 -36.94 -10.22 5.29
C LYS A 320 -36.82 -8.72 5.04
N ARG A 321 -35.60 -8.15 5.08
CA ARG A 321 -35.38 -6.73 4.74
C ARG A 321 -35.50 -6.45 3.24
N LYS A 322 -35.06 -7.38 2.39
CA LYS A 322 -35.23 -7.26 0.93
C LYS A 322 -36.68 -7.23 0.47
N HIS A 323 -37.60 -7.87 1.21
CA HIS A 323 -39.03 -7.83 0.86
C HIS A 323 -39.76 -6.56 1.35
N GLY A 324 -39.18 -5.83 2.31
CA GLY A 324 -39.74 -4.56 2.78
C GLY A 324 -39.29 -3.35 1.95
N GLU A 325 -38.11 -3.40 1.34
CA GLU A 325 -37.58 -2.32 0.48
C GLU A 325 -38.22 -2.31 -0.93
N GLU A 326 -38.75 -3.45 -1.42
CA GLU A 326 -39.46 -3.51 -2.72
C GLU A 326 -40.90 -2.94 -2.66
N GLU A 327 -41.53 -2.87 -1.47
CA GLU A 327 -42.87 -2.26 -1.32
C GLU A 327 -42.80 -0.73 -1.16
N GLU A 328 -41.75 -0.16 -0.54
CA GLU A 328 -41.60 1.30 -0.39
C GLU A 328 -41.18 2.01 -1.70
N GLU A 329 -40.41 1.36 -2.58
CA GLU A 329 -40.01 1.95 -3.87
C GLU A 329 -41.16 2.02 -4.89
N SER A 330 -42.20 1.18 -4.71
CA SER A 330 -43.40 1.19 -5.57
C SER A 330 -44.38 2.33 -5.20
N ALA A 331 -44.45 2.73 -3.93
CA ALA A 331 -45.33 3.80 -3.45
C ALA A 331 -44.79 5.21 -3.75
N GLU A 332 -43.46 5.38 -3.87
CA GLU A 332 -42.84 6.69 -4.12
C GLU A 332 -42.84 7.09 -5.62
N VAL A 333 -42.96 6.11 -6.53
CA VAL A 333 -43.06 6.34 -7.98
C VAL A 333 -44.48 6.73 -8.41
N GLU A 334 -45.51 6.28 -7.69
CA GLU A 334 -46.92 6.58 -8.00
C GLU A 334 -47.34 7.98 -7.50
N ALA A 335 -46.71 8.49 -6.43
CA ALA A 335 -46.95 9.84 -5.91
C ALA A 335 -46.29 10.98 -6.72
N LYS A 336 -45.29 10.68 -7.57
CA LYS A 336 -44.62 11.66 -8.45
C LYS A 336 -45.25 11.80 -9.84
N LYS A 337 -46.24 10.96 -10.19
CA LYS A 337 -46.92 10.98 -11.49
C LYS A 337 -48.22 11.81 -11.51
N LEU A 338 -48.65 12.36 -10.37
CA LEU A 338 -49.90 13.12 -10.20
C LEU A 338 -49.71 14.63 -9.98
N LYS A 339 -48.50 15.18 -10.24
CA LYS A 339 -48.20 16.62 -10.10
C LYS A 339 -47.62 17.27 -11.36
N THR A 340 -47.93 16.75 -12.53
CA THR A 340 -47.47 17.31 -13.81
C THR A 340 -48.58 17.36 -14.86
N GLU A 341 -49.79 17.75 -14.46
CA GLU A 341 -50.86 18.14 -15.41
C GLU A 341 -51.69 19.26 -14.78
N GLU A 342 -51.15 20.48 -14.74
CA GLU A 342 -51.90 21.74 -14.68
C GLU A 342 -50.90 22.89 -14.83
N ASP A 343 -50.74 23.37 -16.06
CA ASP A 343 -50.48 24.77 -16.42
C ASP A 343 -50.16 24.84 -17.93
N THR A 344 -51.22 25.04 -18.72
CA THR A 344 -51.12 25.45 -20.13
C THR A 344 -51.59 26.90 -20.23
N GLU A 345 -50.64 27.84 -20.25
CA GLU A 345 -50.88 29.19 -20.75
C GLU A 345 -49.90 29.52 -21.88
N GLN A 346 -50.49 30.02 -22.97
CA GLN A 346 -49.89 30.26 -24.28
C GLN A 346 -49.00 31.51 -24.31
N CYS A 347 -47.98 31.51 -25.17
CA CYS A 347 -47.45 32.75 -25.76
C CYS A 347 -47.00 32.58 -27.23
N PRO A 348 -47.08 33.65 -28.06
CA PRO A 348 -47.12 33.60 -29.53
C PRO A 348 -45.72 33.61 -30.20
N PRO A 349 -45.62 33.34 -31.53
CA PRO A 349 -44.38 32.94 -32.16
C PRO A 349 -43.54 34.13 -32.65
N GLY A 350 -42.22 34.04 -32.46
CA GLY A 350 -41.26 34.81 -33.27
C GLY A 350 -39.99 35.26 -32.55
N LYS A 351 -38.93 34.45 -32.62
CA LYS A 351 -37.55 34.80 -33.06
C LYS A 351 -36.53 33.73 -32.61
N MET A 352 -35.54 33.54 -33.46
CA MET A 352 -34.44 32.56 -33.45
C MET A 352 -33.54 32.55 -32.20
N PRO A 353 -32.75 31.47 -31.98
CA PRO A 353 -31.94 31.27 -30.78
C PRO A 353 -30.55 31.90 -30.87
N CYS A 354 -29.98 32.27 -29.71
CA CYS A 354 -28.55 32.35 -29.34
C CYS A 354 -28.52 32.91 -27.89
N LYS A 355 -27.75 32.43 -26.91
CA LYS A 355 -26.48 31.70 -26.86
C LYS A 355 -26.51 30.59 -25.82
#